data_AF-A0A2D5Y830-F1
#
_entry.id   AF-A0A2D5Y830-F1
#
_cell.length_a   1.000
_cell.length_b   1.000
_cell.length_c   1.000
_cell.angle_alpha   90.00
_cell.angle_beta   90.00
_cell.angle_gamma   90.00
#
_symmetry.space_group_name_H-M   'P 1'
#
loop_
_entity.id
_entity.type
_entity.pdbx_description
1 polymer ?
#
loop_
_entity_poly.entity_id
_entity_poly.type
_entity_poly.pdbx_seq_one_letter_code
_entity_poly.pdbx_strand_id
1 'polypeptide(L)'
;MSSILYFAYGSNMNLDQMAMRCPGAHLGSVARLAGWKYFINGNGYAGIEKADNTVVFGSLWILQDKHWRALDHYEGVAGGYYERIELEVEQVADGKLVKCWVYLSCNYQYGVPTSRYQQAVVDGARQVKLPSEYLPVLESWANGCPEQ
;
A
#
# COMPACT_ATOMS: atom_id res chain seq x y z
N MET A 1 -8.57 -12.96 20.31
CA MET A 1 -7.73 -11.76 20.13
C MET A 1 -7.98 -11.26 18.72
N SER A 2 -8.32 -9.98 18.54
CA SER A 2 -8.49 -9.41 17.19
C SER A 2 -7.11 -9.19 16.59
N SER A 3 -6.82 -9.82 15.46
CA SER A 3 -5.55 -9.61 14.74
C SER A 3 -5.52 -8.20 14.15
N ILE A 4 -4.47 -7.43 14.42
CA ILE A 4 -4.33 -6.07 13.86
C ILE A 4 -3.84 -6.18 12.42
N LEU A 5 -4.68 -5.77 11.49
CA LEU A 5 -4.41 -5.81 10.06
C LEU A 5 -3.75 -4.53 9.57
N TYR A 6 -2.84 -4.67 8.62
CA TYR A 6 -2.21 -3.59 7.86
C TYR A 6 -2.50 -3.78 6.38
N PHE A 7 -3.05 -2.76 5.71
CA PHE A 7 -3.24 -2.77 4.26
C PHE A 7 -2.10 -2.05 3.56
N ALA A 8 -1.30 -2.82 2.80
CA ALA A 8 -0.21 -2.33 1.99
C ALA A 8 -0.64 -2.20 0.52
N TYR A 9 -0.52 -1.00 -0.05
CA TYR A 9 -0.81 -0.69 -1.46
C TYR A 9 0.44 -0.24 -2.25
N GLY A 10 1.60 -0.16 -1.59
CA GLY A 10 2.86 0.28 -2.18
C GLY A 10 3.98 -0.74 -1.97
N SER A 11 5.19 -0.29 -1.67
CA SER A 11 6.36 -1.18 -1.59
C SER A 11 6.28 -2.25 -0.48
N ASN A 12 5.45 -2.04 0.55
CA ASN A 12 5.17 -3.08 1.55
C ASN A 12 4.33 -4.26 1.02
N MET A 13 3.90 -4.26 -0.25
CA MET A 13 3.42 -5.48 -0.90
C MET A 13 4.57 -6.45 -1.22
N ASN A 14 5.80 -5.95 -1.33
CA ASN A 14 6.96 -6.77 -1.64
C ASN A 14 7.36 -7.64 -0.44
N LEU A 15 7.34 -8.96 -0.64
CA LEU A 15 7.57 -9.95 0.42
C LEU A 15 8.98 -9.88 0.98
N ASP A 16 9.98 -9.62 0.13
CA ASP A 16 11.38 -9.52 0.57
C ASP A 16 11.58 -8.27 1.43
N GLN A 17 10.97 -7.14 1.04
CA GLN A 17 11.00 -5.92 1.85
C GLN A 17 10.26 -6.09 3.16
N MET A 18 9.11 -6.75 3.16
CA MET A 18 8.37 -7.04 4.39
C MET A 18 9.08 -8.02 5.30
N ALA A 19 9.79 -9.02 4.77
CA ALA A 19 10.62 -9.92 5.56
C ALA A 19 11.77 -9.18 6.26
N MET A 20 12.34 -8.14 5.64
CA MET A 20 13.36 -7.28 6.25
C MET A 20 12.77 -6.30 7.29
N ARG A 21 11.68 -5.62 6.94
CA ARG A 21 11.05 -4.58 7.81
C ARG A 21 10.31 -5.18 9.00
N CYS A 22 9.61 -6.29 8.76
CA CYS A 22 8.73 -6.94 9.73
C CYS A 22 8.96 -8.48 9.76
N PRO A 23 10.10 -8.95 10.29
CA PRO A 23 10.40 -10.38 10.35
C PRO A 23 9.33 -11.18 11.10
N GLY A 24 8.70 -12.12 10.41
CA GLY A 24 7.61 -12.95 10.93
C GLY A 24 6.21 -12.33 10.80
N ALA A 25 6.05 -11.24 10.05
CA ALA A 25 4.72 -10.80 9.60
C ALA A 25 4.09 -11.85 8.69
N HIS A 26 2.78 -12.06 8.85
CA HIS A 26 2.05 -13.03 8.04
C HIS A 26 1.28 -12.30 6.94
N LEU A 27 1.46 -12.75 5.70
CA LEU A 27 0.64 -12.31 4.58
C LEU A 27 -0.79 -12.87 4.76
N GLY A 28 -1.77 -11.98 4.71
CA GLY A 28 -3.19 -12.28 4.69
C GLY A 28 -3.73 -12.38 3.26
N SER A 29 -4.94 -11.89 3.06
CA SER A 29 -5.61 -11.87 1.76
C SER A 29 -5.33 -10.58 0.98
N VAL A 30 -5.58 -10.63 -0.33
CA VAL A 30 -5.71 -9.41 -1.16
C VAL A 30 -7.02 -8.71 -0.78
N ALA A 31 -6.99 -7.39 -0.71
CA ALA A 31 -8.14 -6.56 -0.45
C ALA A 31 -8.22 -5.39 -1.44
N ARG A 32 -9.42 -4.80 -1.53
CA ARG A 32 -9.70 -3.61 -2.32
C ARG A 32 -10.29 -2.50 -1.45
N LEU A 33 -9.95 -1.27 -1.79
CA LEU A 33 -10.44 -0.05 -1.16
C LEU A 33 -11.13 0.80 -2.23
N ALA A 34 -12.47 0.79 -2.23
CA ALA A 34 -13.28 1.51 -3.21
C ALA A 34 -13.40 3.01 -2.86
N GLY A 35 -13.49 3.86 -3.89
CA GLY A 35 -13.53 5.32 -3.72
C GLY A 35 -12.16 5.95 -3.48
N TRP A 36 -11.09 5.21 -3.80
CA TRP A 36 -9.71 5.65 -3.67
C TRP A 36 -8.92 5.35 -4.94
N LYS A 37 -7.97 6.23 -5.27
CA LYS A 37 -7.03 6.04 -6.37
C LYS A 37 -5.60 6.02 -5.88
N TYR A 38 -4.78 5.22 -6.55
CA TYR A 38 -3.33 5.16 -6.36
C TYR A 38 -2.64 6.32 -7.07
N PHE A 39 -1.60 6.86 -6.45
CA PHE A 39 -0.71 7.84 -7.06
C PHE A 39 0.74 7.67 -6.59
N ILE A 40 1.66 8.37 -7.24
CA ILE A 40 3.03 8.58 -6.72
C ILE A 40 3.13 10.01 -6.19
N ASN A 41 3.43 10.15 -4.90
CA ASN A 41 3.57 11.44 -4.24
C ASN A 41 4.81 12.21 -4.70
N GLY A 42 4.92 13.48 -4.29
CA GLY A 42 6.01 14.38 -4.68
C GLY A 42 7.39 13.93 -4.19
N ASN A 43 7.45 12.96 -3.27
CA ASN A 43 8.68 12.33 -2.81
C ASN A 43 9.03 11.05 -3.62
N GLY A 44 8.23 10.68 -4.61
CA GLY A 44 8.45 9.50 -5.45
C GLY A 44 7.96 8.18 -4.83
N TYR A 45 7.08 8.23 -3.83
CA TYR A 45 6.54 7.05 -3.12
C TYR A 45 5.02 6.92 -3.29
N ALA A 46 4.49 5.74 -2.99
CA ALA A 46 3.07 5.44 -3.21
C ALA A 46 2.16 6.24 -2.26
N GLY A 47 1.16 6.90 -2.81
CA GLY A 47 0.05 7.51 -2.08
C GLY A 47 -1.29 6.92 -2.53
N ILE A 48 -2.31 7.14 -1.72
CA ILE A 48 -3.71 6.96 -2.12
C ILE A 48 -4.51 8.19 -1.70
N GLU A 49 -5.49 8.55 -2.51
CA GLU A 49 -6.39 9.66 -2.21
C GLU A 49 -7.82 9.33 -2.64
N LYS A 50 -8.79 10.05 -2.08
CA LYS A 50 -10.20 9.85 -2.41
C LYS A 50 -10.45 10.22 -3.87
N ALA A 51 -11.14 9.34 -4.59
CA ALA A 51 -11.60 9.59 -5.95
C ALA A 51 -12.80 8.69 -6.29
N ASP A 52 -13.87 9.30 -6.78
CA ASP A 52 -15.10 8.58 -7.11
C ASP A 52 -14.87 7.58 -8.25
N ASN A 53 -15.58 6.46 -8.20
CA ASN A 53 -15.53 5.40 -9.22
C ASN A 53 -14.13 4.79 -9.44
N THR A 54 -13.24 4.89 -8.46
CA THR A 54 -11.90 4.27 -8.49
C THR A 54 -11.72 3.25 -7.38
N VAL A 55 -10.69 2.42 -7.50
CA VAL A 55 -10.36 1.39 -6.53
C VAL A 55 -8.85 1.23 -6.38
N VAL A 56 -8.40 1.00 -5.15
CA VAL A 56 -7.02 0.58 -4.85
C VAL A 56 -7.01 -0.88 -4.43
N PHE A 57 -6.16 -1.69 -5.06
CA PHE A 57 -5.87 -3.04 -4.60
C PHE A 57 -4.57 -3.05 -3.78
N GLY A 58 -4.54 -3.95 -2.80
CA GLY A 58 -3.39 -4.13 -1.93
C GLY A 58 -3.43 -5.46 -1.19
N SER A 59 -2.41 -5.68 -0.36
CA SER A 59 -2.28 -6.88 0.47
C SER A 59 -2.54 -6.57 1.93
N LEU A 60 -3.24 -7.48 2.62
CA LEU A 60 -3.38 -7.43 4.06
C LEU A 60 -2.21 -8.17 4.72
N TRP A 61 -1.68 -7.58 5.78
CA TRP A 61 -0.66 -8.17 6.64
C TRP A 61 -1.16 -8.27 8.07
N ILE A 62 -0.84 -9.37 8.74
CA ILE A 62 -1.06 -9.53 10.17
C ILE A 62 0.22 -9.15 10.89
N LEU A 63 0.15 -8.07 11.68
CA LEU A 63 1.30 -7.48 12.35
C LEU A 63 1.25 -7.64 13.88
N GLN A 64 2.43 -7.68 14.48
CA GLN A 64 2.64 -7.64 15.92
C GLN A 64 3.10 -6.22 16.33
N ASP A 65 3.00 -5.88 17.62
CA ASP A 65 3.39 -4.57 18.16
C ASP A 65 4.79 -4.09 17.75
N LYS A 66 5.76 -5.01 17.65
CA LYS A 66 7.12 -4.70 17.19
C LYS A 66 7.18 -4.23 15.72
N HIS A 67 6.29 -4.75 14.87
CA HIS A 67 6.22 -4.39 13.45
C HIS A 67 5.69 -2.98 13.27
N TRP A 68 4.72 -2.56 14.09
CA TRP A 68 4.18 -1.20 14.04
C TRP A 68 5.25 -0.15 14.31
N ARG A 69 6.12 -0.36 15.31
CA ARG A 69 7.24 0.57 15.57
C ARG A 69 8.22 0.64 14.40
N ALA A 70 8.52 -0.51 13.78
CA ALA A 70 9.42 -0.57 12.64
C ALA A 70 8.83 0.15 11.41
N LEU A 71 7.53 -0.05 11.15
CA LEU A 71 6.84 0.61 10.05
C LEU A 71 6.61 2.10 10.30
N ASP A 72 6.21 2.52 11.51
CA ASP A 72 6.05 3.95 11.83
C ASP A 72 7.38 4.72 11.63
N HIS A 73 8.51 4.08 11.97
CA HIS A 73 9.84 4.63 11.69
C HIS A 73 10.15 4.65 10.19
N TYR A 74 9.89 3.54 9.48
CA TYR A 74 10.17 3.41 8.05
C TYR A 74 9.34 4.38 7.20
N GLU A 75 8.06 4.53 7.51
CA GLU A 75 7.12 5.43 6.82
C GLU A 75 7.28 6.89 7.27
N GLY A 76 8.21 7.18 8.20
CA GLY A 76 8.53 8.53 8.62
C GLY A 76 7.36 9.25 9.30
N VAL A 77 6.54 8.54 10.09
CA VAL A 77 5.34 9.09 10.74
C VAL A 77 5.68 10.28 11.64
N ALA A 78 6.74 10.16 12.44
CA ALA A 78 7.20 11.27 13.30
C ALA A 78 7.72 12.48 12.51
N GLY A 79 8.12 12.28 11.25
CA GLY A 79 8.57 13.33 10.34
C GLY A 79 7.48 13.89 9.43
N GLY A 80 6.23 13.40 9.54
CA GLY A 80 5.11 13.86 8.72
C GLY A 80 5.19 13.42 7.25
N TYR A 81 5.89 12.34 6.93
CA TYR A 81 5.90 11.79 5.56
C TYR A 81 4.62 11.02 5.26
N TYR A 82 4.20 10.20 6.22
CA TYR A 82 2.92 9.48 6.21
C TYR A 82 2.22 9.63 7.56
N GLU A 83 0.91 9.50 7.56
CA GLU A 83 0.09 9.32 8.76
C GLU A 83 -0.54 7.93 8.78
N ARG A 84 -0.71 7.33 9.96
CA ARG A 84 -1.35 6.03 10.11
C ARG A 84 -2.81 6.20 10.54
N ILE A 85 -3.73 5.71 9.72
CA ILE A 85 -5.18 5.81 9.98
C ILE A 85 -5.86 4.44 9.87
N GLU A 86 -7.04 4.29 10.48
CA GLU A 86 -7.87 3.10 10.31
C GLU A 86 -8.85 3.31 9.15
N LEU A 87 -8.87 2.38 8.20
CA LEU A 87 -9.84 2.30 7.11
C LEU A 87 -10.48 0.91 7.07
N GLU A 88 -11.61 0.82 6.38
CA GLU A 88 -12.27 -0.44 6.08
C GLU A 88 -12.01 -0.82 4.61
N VAL A 89 -11.51 -2.03 4.39
CA VAL A 89 -11.25 -2.58 3.06
C VAL A 89 -12.06 -3.86 2.86
N GLU A 90 -12.37 -4.18 1.61
CA GLU A 90 -13.09 -5.39 1.25
C GLU A 90 -12.11 -6.47 0.82
N GLN A 91 -12.13 -7.62 1.48
CA GLN A 91 -11.33 -8.76 1.07
C GLN A 91 -11.83 -9.31 -0.27
N VAL A 92 -10.91 -9.55 -1.21
CA VAL A 92 -11.26 -10.05 -2.55
C VAL A 92 -11.78 -11.49 -2.51
N ALA A 93 -11.32 -12.29 -1.55
CA ALA A 93 -11.64 -13.72 -1.48
C ALA A 93 -13.11 -14.00 -1.10
N ASP A 94 -13.70 -13.19 -0.22
CA ASP A 94 -15.02 -13.45 0.39
C ASP A 94 -15.94 -12.21 0.43
N GLY A 95 -15.49 -11.05 -0.05
CA GLY A 95 -16.25 -9.80 -0.01
C GLY A 95 -16.41 -9.22 1.40
N LYS A 96 -15.70 -9.75 2.39
CA LYS A 96 -15.85 -9.30 3.79
C LYS A 96 -15.13 -7.99 4.01
N LEU A 97 -15.84 -7.02 4.59
CA LEU A 97 -15.28 -5.78 5.08
C LEU A 97 -14.47 -6.01 6.35
N VAL A 98 -13.24 -5.51 6.37
CA VAL A 98 -12.32 -5.61 7.50
C VAL A 98 -11.66 -4.27 7.80
N LYS A 99 -11.58 -3.94 9.08
CA LYS A 99 -10.82 -2.79 9.57
C LYS A 99 -9.33 -3.09 9.59
N CYS A 100 -8.55 -2.15 9.10
CA CYS A 100 -7.10 -2.25 9.03
C CYS A 100 -6.45 -0.87 9.14
N TRP A 101 -5.19 -0.85 9.55
CA TRP A 101 -4.38 0.36 9.45
C TRP A 101 -3.86 0.55 8.04
N VAL A 102 -3.75 1.81 7.65
CA VAL A 102 -3.21 2.27 6.37
C VAL A 102 -2.28 3.44 6.64
N TYR A 103 -1.16 3.51 5.94
CA TYR A 103 -0.32 4.71 5.91
C TYR A 103 -0.78 5.57 4.75
N LEU A 104 -1.15 6.83 5.00
CA LEU A 104 -1.48 7.80 3.96
C LEU A 104 -0.36 8.82 3.81
N SER A 105 0.02 9.13 2.57
CA SER A 105 1.00 10.17 2.28
C SER A 105 0.49 11.53 2.76
N CYS A 106 1.32 12.29 3.45
CA CYS A 106 1.01 13.69 3.78
C CYS A 106 1.37 14.66 2.64
N ASN A 107 2.06 14.18 1.59
CA ASN A 107 2.34 14.93 0.38
C ASN A 107 1.43 14.44 -0.76
N TYR A 108 0.49 15.29 -1.21
CA TYR A 108 -0.46 14.98 -2.29
C TYR A 108 -0.06 15.58 -3.64
N GLN A 109 1.13 16.19 -3.74
CA GLN A 109 1.67 16.55 -5.06
C GLN A 109 2.02 15.28 -5.82
N TYR A 110 1.78 15.24 -7.14
CA TYR A 110 2.20 14.11 -7.96
C TYR A 110 3.67 14.22 -8.33
N GLY A 111 4.40 13.12 -8.17
CA GLY A 111 5.81 13.00 -8.48
C GLY A 111 6.11 11.82 -9.38
N VAL A 112 7.39 11.54 -9.56
CA VAL A 112 7.91 10.44 -10.38
C VAL A 112 8.68 9.47 -9.46
N PRO A 113 8.41 8.16 -9.49
CA PRO A 113 9.14 7.21 -8.68
C PRO A 113 10.52 6.95 -9.26
N THR A 114 11.46 6.52 -8.41
CA THR A 114 12.69 5.90 -8.94
C THR A 114 12.36 4.57 -9.62
N SER A 115 13.09 4.18 -10.67
CA SER A 115 12.88 2.88 -11.34
C SER A 115 12.98 1.70 -10.36
N ARG A 116 13.87 1.79 -9.37
CA ARG A 116 14.01 0.78 -8.31
C ARG A 116 12.76 0.70 -7.44
N TYR A 117 12.19 1.83 -7.04
CA TYR A 117 10.97 1.85 -6.24
C TYR A 117 9.78 1.32 -7.04
N GLN A 118 9.61 1.77 -8.28
CA GLN A 118 8.56 1.31 -9.17
C GLN A 118 8.61 -0.21 -9.35
N GLN A 119 9.80 -0.76 -9.64
CA GLN A 119 10.01 -2.19 -9.77
C GLN A 119 9.59 -2.94 -8.49
N ALA A 120 9.97 -2.43 -7.31
CA ALA A 120 9.61 -3.06 -6.04
C ALA A 120 8.09 -3.13 -5.80
N VAL A 121 7.36 -2.07 -6.16
CA VAL A 121 5.89 -2.02 -6.05
C VAL A 121 5.24 -3.04 -6.98
N VAL A 122 5.64 -3.06 -8.26
CA VAL A 122 5.06 -3.96 -9.26
C VAL A 122 5.41 -5.43 -8.95
N ASP A 123 6.64 -5.71 -8.55
CA ASP A 123 7.03 -7.08 -8.14
C ASP A 123 6.28 -7.52 -6.88
N GLY A 124 6.11 -6.62 -5.91
CA GLY A 124 5.29 -6.91 -4.74
C GLY A 124 3.84 -7.22 -5.11
N ALA A 125 3.24 -6.43 -6.00
CA ALA A 125 1.89 -6.67 -6.51
C ALA A 125 1.76 -8.06 -7.17
N ARG A 126 2.76 -8.49 -7.94
CA ARG A 126 2.83 -9.85 -8.54
C ARG A 126 2.99 -10.93 -7.48
N GLN A 127 3.88 -10.74 -6.50
CA GLN A 127 4.14 -11.69 -5.41
C GLN A 127 2.89 -11.96 -4.57
N VAL A 128 2.13 -10.91 -4.23
CA VAL A 128 0.87 -11.03 -3.47
C VAL A 128 -0.33 -11.38 -4.34
N LYS A 129 -0.12 -11.57 -5.65
CA LYS A 129 -1.14 -11.95 -6.63
C LYS A 129 -2.32 -10.97 -6.68
N LEU A 130 -2.00 -9.66 -6.77
CA LEU A 130 -3.03 -8.68 -7.12
C LEU A 130 -3.67 -9.06 -8.48
N PRO A 131 -4.93 -8.63 -8.73
CA PRO A 131 -5.57 -8.87 -10.02
C PRO A 131 -4.70 -8.34 -11.16
N SER A 132 -4.56 -9.14 -12.22
CA SER A 132 -3.67 -8.83 -13.34
C SER A 132 -4.03 -7.51 -14.04
N GLU A 133 -5.31 -7.15 -14.04
CA GLU A 133 -5.84 -5.90 -14.58
C GLU A 133 -5.45 -4.67 -13.76
N TYR A 134 -4.98 -4.84 -12.52
CA TYR A 134 -4.50 -3.74 -11.70
C TYR A 134 -3.01 -3.44 -11.91
N LEU A 135 -2.23 -4.38 -12.45
CA LEU A 135 -0.81 -4.15 -12.72
C LEU A 135 -0.58 -2.98 -13.70
N PRO A 136 -1.34 -2.83 -14.81
CA PRO A 136 -1.24 -1.66 -15.68
C PRO A 136 -1.50 -0.34 -14.97
N VAL A 137 -2.34 -0.32 -13.94
CA VAL A 137 -2.58 0.89 -13.13
C VAL A 137 -1.33 1.27 -12.35
N LEU A 138 -0.63 0.31 -11.76
CA LEU A 138 0.64 0.58 -11.07
C LEU A 138 1.75 0.96 -12.06
N GLU A 139 1.83 0.26 -13.19
CA GLU A 139 2.84 0.45 -14.23
C GLU A 139 2.72 1.79 -14.95
N SER A 140 1.50 2.33 -15.12
CA SER A 140 1.27 3.62 -15.78
C SER A 140 1.91 4.80 -15.03
N TRP A 141 2.16 4.67 -13.72
CA TRP A 141 2.81 5.70 -12.90
C TRP A 141 4.34 5.70 -12.96
N ALA A 142 4.95 4.79 -13.73
CA ALA A 142 6.41 4.64 -13.80
C ALA A 142 7.15 5.92 -14.21
N ASN A 143 6.50 6.82 -14.96
CA ASN A 143 7.08 8.07 -15.45
C ASN A 143 6.35 9.32 -14.92
N GLY A 144 5.56 9.20 -13.85
CA GLY A 144 4.71 10.29 -13.31
C GLY A 144 3.22 10.04 -13.54
N CYS A 145 2.40 11.08 -13.33
CA CYS A 145 0.95 10.96 -13.48
C CYS A 145 0.58 10.65 -14.94
N PRO A 146 -0.19 9.58 -15.21
CA PRO A 146 -0.54 9.19 -16.58
C PRO A 146 -1.57 10.10 -17.28
N GLU A 147 -2.23 10.99 -16.53
CA GLU A 147 -3.26 11.92 -17.04
C GLU A 147 -2.72 13.33 -17.34
N GLN A 148 -1.40 13.52 -17.35
CA GLN A 148 -0.75 14.80 -17.66
C GLN A 148 -0.42 14.96 -19.14
#